data_AF-A0A9P1GSB5-F1
#
_entry.id   AF-A0A9P1GSB5-F1
#
_cell.length_a   1.000
_cell.length_b   1.000
_cell.length_c   1.000
_cell.angle_alpha   90.00
_cell.angle_beta   90.00
_cell.angle_gamma   90.00
#
_symmetry.space_group_name_H-M   'P 1'
#
loop_
_entity.id
_entity.type
_entity.pdbx_description
1 polymer ?
#
loop_
_entity_poly.entity_id
_entity_poly.type
_entity_poly.pdbx_seq_one_letter_code
_entity_poly.pdbx_strand_id
1 'polypeptide(L)'
;MQFIIVPAHLPPDQEHTYVDIFKHVYLHKNKVWAKDLMTHCFGIPVRFEWGSQTRLALAGLNFMLDRLGGYQYIRDNGPRSNNRNQFMEWTDDQIHTPGGPLEGWPEGKVKEALNNYYRGRQNAKTLEYWPFTLRSFVPWFLHDVIVKMIPTMRQHAVTWIGKTRVGKSVGSKTMLFAQSRFEIDEAGRSDLVPLIVTATHLDFFKEEDATVWARYSSAQFDQGAGRHACTNPYNAEVDESIIKEALKNGKTISRKDFLDLIGPSFAGVEDPEDMNAILARTHLIVLTDAAVYWRLARTDKGNVDFITWPANEPRDLLAEDQKVIFQEYKRNLDGHCLPPRFHEDAIWSQELIGKLLRGEDIPRTITVRQQSLFGAEASTTYHPPSLLPSTEMKAKVKQEKSAQFFKALKRLPRTFIDLSSPSPVKRPRPSCTGPPNPSFLGMQDDESFPNVGEGDDLAAALEEAMENMQTDDA
;
A
#
# COMPACT_ATOMS: atom_id res chain seq x y z
N MET A 1 15.92 -42.03 6.55
CA MET A 1 15.99 -40.61 6.17
C MET A 1 16.05 -40.55 4.65
N GLN A 2 15.01 -40.01 4.01
CA GLN A 2 14.94 -39.83 2.56
C GLN A 2 13.91 -38.78 2.19
N PHE A 3 14.27 -37.92 1.23
CA PHE A 3 13.35 -37.33 0.28
C PHE A 3 14.09 -37.18 -1.06
N ILE A 4 13.42 -37.53 -2.17
CA ILE A 4 13.83 -37.27 -3.55
C ILE A 4 12.63 -36.61 -4.24
N ILE A 5 12.85 -35.49 -4.92
CA ILE A 5 11.82 -34.69 -5.61
C ILE A 5 12.24 -34.54 -7.07
N VAL A 6 11.28 -34.61 -7.99
CA VAL A 6 11.42 -34.49 -9.46
C VAL A 6 10.73 -33.19 -9.93
N PRO A 7 11.28 -32.44 -10.91
CA PRO A 7 10.75 -31.22 -11.51
C PRO A 7 10.03 -31.47 -12.84
N ALA A 8 9.41 -30.40 -13.30
CA ALA A 8 8.11 -30.34 -13.94
C ALA A 8 8.05 -30.48 -15.48
N HIS A 9 9.01 -31.13 -16.15
CA HIS A 9 8.93 -31.30 -17.62
C HIS A 9 9.20 -32.73 -18.10
N LEU A 10 8.21 -33.26 -18.83
CA LEU A 10 8.20 -34.56 -19.52
C LEU A 10 9.17 -34.56 -20.71
N PRO A 11 9.85 -35.67 -21.02
CA PRO A 11 10.34 -35.92 -22.38
C PRO A 11 9.14 -36.13 -23.32
N PRO A 12 9.25 -35.76 -24.61
CA PRO A 12 8.14 -35.86 -25.54
C PRO A 12 8.00 -37.32 -26.01
N ASP A 13 7.15 -38.11 -25.35
CA ASP A 13 6.73 -39.42 -25.86
C ASP A 13 5.20 -39.49 -25.98
N GLN A 14 4.75 -39.90 -27.16
CA GLN A 14 3.39 -39.72 -27.67
C GLN A 14 2.33 -40.68 -27.10
N GLU A 15 2.71 -41.61 -26.20
CA GLU A 15 1.84 -42.73 -25.82
C GLU A 15 1.38 -42.74 -24.34
N HIS A 16 1.68 -41.71 -23.54
CA HIS A 16 1.16 -41.53 -22.16
C HIS A 16 1.12 -42.81 -21.28
N THR A 17 2.16 -43.63 -21.35
CA THR A 17 2.21 -44.93 -20.64
C THR A 17 2.94 -44.88 -19.29
N TYR A 18 3.36 -43.70 -18.83
CA TYR A 18 4.04 -43.54 -17.55
C TYR A 18 3.09 -43.06 -16.46
N VAL A 19 3.07 -43.78 -15.34
CA VAL A 19 2.44 -43.38 -14.07
C VAL A 19 3.50 -42.78 -13.15
N ASP A 20 3.20 -41.61 -12.56
CA ASP A 20 4.06 -40.98 -11.56
C ASP A 20 4.10 -41.81 -10.28
N ILE A 21 5.28 -42.32 -9.91
CA ILE A 21 5.45 -43.14 -8.71
C ILE A 21 6.18 -42.34 -7.63
N PHE A 22 5.45 -41.89 -6.62
CA PHE A 22 6.05 -41.42 -5.37
C PHE A 22 6.73 -42.59 -4.65
N LYS A 23 8.07 -42.64 -4.64
CA LYS A 23 8.82 -43.68 -3.93
C LYS A 23 9.49 -43.13 -2.67
N HIS A 24 8.96 -43.54 -1.51
CA HIS A 24 9.70 -43.51 -0.26
C HIS A 24 10.68 -44.69 -0.23
N VAL A 25 11.95 -44.45 -0.51
CA VAL A 25 12.96 -45.52 -0.62
C VAL A 25 13.59 -45.81 0.73
N TYR A 26 12.93 -46.51 1.65
CA TYR A 26 13.53 -46.85 2.96
C TYR A 26 14.86 -47.62 2.79
N LEU A 27 15.99 -47.01 3.18
CA LEU A 27 17.32 -47.63 3.04
C LEU A 27 17.70 -48.28 4.37
N HIS A 28 17.59 -49.61 4.43
CA HIS A 28 18.06 -50.38 5.57
C HIS A 28 19.57 -50.60 5.47
N LYS A 29 20.35 -50.07 6.44
CA LYS A 29 21.78 -50.35 6.76
C LYS A 29 22.83 -50.31 5.63
N ASN A 30 22.46 -50.31 4.35
CA ASN A 30 23.34 -50.20 3.21
C ASN A 30 23.43 -48.73 2.83
N LYS A 31 24.63 -48.18 2.99
CA LYS A 31 24.97 -46.80 2.69
C LYS A 31 25.00 -46.59 1.18
N VAL A 32 23.86 -46.26 0.58
CA VAL A 32 23.85 -45.66 -0.76
C VAL A 32 24.41 -44.25 -0.62
N TRP A 33 25.40 -43.89 -1.44
CA TRP A 33 26.04 -42.59 -1.34
C TRP A 33 25.06 -41.51 -1.78
N ALA A 34 24.96 -40.42 -1.01
CA ALA A 34 24.07 -39.31 -1.31
C ALA A 34 24.33 -38.72 -2.72
N LYS A 35 25.59 -38.80 -3.19
CA LYS A 35 26.00 -38.41 -4.54
C LYS A 35 25.25 -39.19 -5.62
N ASP A 36 25.11 -40.51 -5.44
CA ASP A 36 24.44 -41.38 -6.41
C ASP A 36 22.93 -41.14 -6.42
N LEU A 37 22.33 -40.84 -5.25
CA LEU A 37 20.93 -40.45 -5.18
C LEU A 37 20.68 -39.12 -5.90
N MET A 38 21.56 -38.12 -5.71
CA MET A 38 21.42 -36.83 -6.38
C MET A 38 21.58 -36.92 -7.90
N THR A 39 22.42 -37.82 -8.42
CA THR A 39 22.55 -38.04 -9.88
C THR A 39 21.31 -38.66 -10.52
N HIS A 40 20.42 -39.28 -9.72
CA HIS A 40 19.14 -39.81 -10.19
C HIS A 40 17.95 -38.89 -9.89
N CYS A 41 18.16 -37.77 -9.20
CA CYS A 41 17.16 -36.73 -9.03
C CYS A 41 17.16 -35.83 -10.26
N PHE A 42 16.04 -35.73 -10.96
CA PHE A 42 15.80 -34.50 -11.72
C PHE A 42 15.45 -33.39 -10.71
N GLY A 43 15.91 -32.16 -10.90
CA GLY A 43 15.55 -30.99 -10.07
C GLY A 43 16.46 -30.67 -8.88
N ILE A 44 15.99 -29.84 -7.95
CA ILE A 44 16.76 -29.40 -6.78
C ILE A 44 16.45 -30.35 -5.60
N PRO A 45 17.36 -31.27 -5.25
CA PRO A 45 17.14 -32.14 -4.10
C PRO A 45 17.22 -31.34 -2.80
N VAL A 46 16.30 -31.61 -1.87
CA VAL A 46 16.31 -31.02 -0.52
C VAL A 46 16.48 -32.15 0.48
N ARG A 47 17.56 -32.13 1.26
CA ARG A 47 17.78 -33.07 2.37
C ARG A 47 17.12 -32.51 3.61
N PHE A 48 16.26 -33.30 4.24
CA PHE A 48 15.60 -32.94 5.49
C PHE A 48 15.80 -34.04 6.55
N GLU A 49 16.38 -33.67 7.68
CA GLU A 49 16.60 -34.57 8.82
C GLU A 49 15.49 -34.40 9.85
N TRP A 50 14.63 -35.40 10.02
CA TRP A 50 13.46 -35.29 10.90
C TRP A 50 13.48 -36.24 12.10
N GLY A 51 14.52 -37.08 12.21
CA GLY A 51 14.68 -38.04 13.31
C GLY A 51 13.46 -38.93 13.48
N SER A 52 12.93 -38.98 14.71
CA SER A 52 11.68 -39.67 15.09
C SER A 52 10.50 -38.71 15.29
N GLN A 53 10.63 -37.43 14.92
CA GLN A 53 9.62 -36.41 15.20
C GLN A 53 8.74 -36.15 13.97
N THR A 54 7.54 -36.73 13.96
CA THR A 54 6.56 -36.62 12.86
C THR A 54 6.20 -35.17 12.50
N ARG A 55 6.23 -34.24 13.47
CA ARG A 55 5.97 -32.81 13.21
C ARG A 55 7.03 -32.15 12.32
N LEU A 56 8.30 -32.53 12.46
CA LEU A 56 9.37 -32.02 11.61
C LEU A 56 9.22 -32.55 10.19
N ALA A 57 8.83 -33.82 10.00
CA ALA A 57 8.53 -34.35 8.67
C ALA A 57 7.40 -33.59 7.97
N LEU A 58 6.33 -33.26 8.70
CA LEU A 58 5.21 -32.49 8.17
C LEU A 58 5.63 -31.06 7.77
N ALA A 59 6.49 -30.41 8.57
CA ALA A 59 7.03 -29.10 8.25
C ALA A 59 7.94 -29.13 7.00
N GLY A 60 8.78 -30.16 6.87
CA GLY A 60 9.59 -30.37 5.67
C GLY A 60 8.74 -30.59 4.42
N LEU A 61 7.66 -31.39 4.53
CA LEU A 61 6.70 -31.61 3.44
C LEU A 61 5.99 -30.31 3.03
N ASN A 62 5.53 -29.52 4.01
CA ASN A 62 4.90 -28.24 3.73
C ASN A 62 5.87 -27.25 3.05
N PHE A 63 7.12 -27.14 3.52
CA PHE A 63 8.15 -26.32 2.89
C PHE A 63 8.42 -26.72 1.43
N MET A 64 8.40 -28.03 1.13
CA MET A 64 8.56 -28.54 -0.24
C MET A 64 7.34 -28.20 -1.12
N LEU A 65 6.13 -28.34 -0.59
CA LEU A 65 4.89 -27.98 -1.29
C LEU A 65 4.75 -26.47 -1.52
N ASP A 66 5.22 -25.64 -0.59
CA ASP A 66 5.25 -24.18 -0.74
C ASP A 66 6.14 -23.74 -1.91
N ARG A 67 7.25 -24.45 -2.14
CA ARG A 67 8.17 -24.20 -3.26
C ARG A 67 7.63 -24.64 -4.63
N LEU A 68 6.59 -25.46 -4.68
CA LEU A 68 5.88 -25.80 -5.92
C LEU A 68 4.88 -24.70 -6.32
N GLY A 69 4.69 -23.65 -5.50
CA GLY A 69 3.89 -22.49 -5.85
C GLY A 69 2.38 -22.67 -5.68
N GLY A 70 1.91 -23.77 -5.09
CA GLY A 70 0.47 -24.05 -4.91
C GLY A 70 -0.28 -22.97 -4.13
N TYR A 71 0.24 -22.53 -2.98
CA TYR A 71 -0.40 -21.43 -2.22
C TYR A 71 -0.38 -20.09 -2.95
N GLN A 72 0.65 -19.83 -3.75
CA GLN A 72 0.73 -18.65 -4.60
C GLN A 72 -0.34 -18.71 -5.70
N TYR A 73 -0.52 -19.89 -6.29
CA TYR A 73 -1.54 -20.14 -7.30
C TYR A 73 -2.96 -20.02 -6.73
N ILE A 74 -3.23 -20.53 -5.52
CA ILE A 74 -4.51 -20.31 -4.81
C ILE A 74 -4.74 -18.82 -4.55
N ARG A 75 -3.71 -18.07 -4.16
CA ARG A 75 -3.82 -16.62 -3.93
C ARG A 75 -4.17 -15.85 -5.20
N ASP A 76 -3.61 -16.25 -6.33
CA ASP A 76 -3.71 -15.49 -7.58
C ASP A 76 -4.93 -15.91 -8.41
N ASN A 77 -5.28 -17.21 -8.41
CA ASN A 77 -6.30 -17.81 -9.27
C ASN A 77 -7.51 -18.39 -8.50
N GLY A 78 -7.42 -18.50 -7.18
CA GLY A 78 -8.50 -19.04 -6.35
C GLY A 78 -9.73 -18.13 -6.33
N PRO A 79 -10.96 -18.71 -6.30
CA PRO A 79 -12.19 -17.96 -6.18
C PRO A 79 -12.18 -17.08 -4.93
N ARG A 80 -12.62 -15.83 -5.07
CA ARG A 80 -12.59 -14.83 -3.98
C ARG A 80 -13.80 -14.91 -3.04
N SER A 81 -14.83 -15.65 -3.42
CA SER A 81 -16.07 -15.84 -2.66
C SER A 81 -16.59 -17.25 -2.84
N ASN A 82 -17.21 -17.83 -1.81
CA ASN A 82 -17.82 -19.15 -1.91
C ASN A 82 -19.33 -19.06 -2.22
N ASN A 83 -19.70 -18.36 -3.29
CA ASN A 83 -21.08 -18.32 -3.75
C ASN A 83 -21.37 -19.54 -4.60
N ARG A 84 -22.50 -20.21 -4.38
CA ARG A 84 -22.89 -21.43 -5.13
C ARG A 84 -21.84 -22.55 -5.09
N ASN A 85 -21.15 -22.75 -3.97
CA ASN A 85 -20.13 -23.79 -3.81
C ASN A 85 -18.90 -23.68 -4.74
N GLN A 86 -18.60 -22.49 -5.25
CA GLN A 86 -17.42 -22.24 -6.09
C GLN A 86 -16.10 -22.74 -5.49
N PHE A 87 -15.95 -22.77 -4.17
CA PHE A 87 -14.73 -23.31 -3.56
C PHE A 87 -14.62 -24.81 -3.74
N MET A 88 -15.74 -25.53 -3.71
CA MET A 88 -15.77 -26.96 -3.94
C MET A 88 -15.50 -27.28 -5.40
N GLU A 89 -16.22 -26.63 -6.32
CA GLU A 89 -16.05 -26.82 -7.78
C GLU A 89 -14.63 -26.50 -8.22
N TRP A 90 -14.11 -25.33 -7.84
CA TRP A 90 -12.74 -24.95 -8.21
C TRP A 90 -11.69 -25.84 -7.55
N THR A 91 -11.89 -26.27 -6.30
CA THR A 91 -10.95 -27.20 -5.66
C THR A 91 -10.93 -28.52 -6.42
N ASP A 92 -12.10 -29.08 -6.72
CA ASP A 92 -12.22 -30.35 -7.45
C ASP A 92 -11.56 -30.28 -8.83
N ASP A 93 -11.81 -29.19 -9.56
CA ASP A 93 -11.17 -28.97 -10.86
C ASP A 93 -9.64 -28.89 -10.75
N GLN A 94 -9.13 -28.09 -9.81
CA GLN A 94 -7.69 -27.82 -9.74
C GLN A 94 -6.86 -28.98 -9.17
N ILE A 95 -7.40 -29.78 -8.26
CA ILE A 95 -6.68 -30.95 -7.71
C ILE A 95 -6.64 -32.12 -8.69
N HIS A 96 -7.56 -32.17 -9.65
CA HIS A 96 -7.62 -33.19 -10.70
C HIS A 96 -7.08 -32.71 -12.05
N THR A 97 -6.65 -31.45 -12.16
CA THR A 97 -6.04 -30.92 -13.39
C THR A 97 -4.63 -31.49 -13.57
N PRO A 98 -4.37 -32.30 -14.60
CA PRO A 98 -3.05 -32.89 -14.80
C PRO A 98 -1.97 -31.85 -15.09
N GLY A 99 -0.83 -31.96 -14.42
CA GLY A 99 0.27 -30.99 -14.45
C GLY A 99 -0.02 -29.66 -13.75
N GLY A 100 -1.16 -29.55 -13.05
CA GLY A 100 -1.59 -28.33 -12.37
C GLY A 100 -0.80 -28.05 -11.07
N PRO A 101 -0.66 -26.78 -10.64
CA PRO A 101 0.06 -26.44 -9.41
C PRO A 101 -0.53 -27.02 -8.11
N LEU A 102 -1.77 -27.51 -8.18
CA LEU A 102 -2.52 -28.10 -7.06
C LEU A 102 -2.86 -29.57 -7.30
N GLU A 103 -2.36 -30.18 -8.38
CA GLU A 103 -2.64 -31.57 -8.70
C GLU A 103 -2.27 -32.49 -7.52
N GLY A 104 -3.21 -33.34 -7.11
CA GLY A 104 -3.02 -34.29 -6.01
C GLY A 104 -2.95 -33.66 -4.61
N TRP A 105 -3.22 -32.35 -4.46
CA TRP A 105 -3.31 -31.74 -3.13
C TRP A 105 -4.53 -32.28 -2.36
N PRO A 106 -4.45 -32.44 -1.03
CA PRO A 106 -5.60 -32.79 -0.22
C PRO A 106 -6.71 -31.74 -0.36
N GLU A 107 -7.91 -32.17 -0.74
CA GLU A 107 -9.07 -31.29 -0.92
C GLU A 107 -9.33 -30.41 0.31
N GLY A 108 -9.22 -31.00 1.51
CA GLY A 108 -9.36 -30.28 2.78
C GLY A 108 -8.36 -29.14 2.94
N LYS A 109 -7.12 -29.32 2.48
CA LYS A 109 -6.05 -28.32 2.58
C LYS A 109 -6.27 -27.15 1.61
N VAL A 110 -6.75 -27.42 0.39
CA VAL A 110 -7.08 -26.38 -0.60
C VAL A 110 -8.30 -25.59 -0.15
N LYS A 111 -9.35 -26.27 0.33
CA LYS A 111 -10.55 -25.62 0.90
C LYS A 111 -10.23 -24.80 2.14
N GLU A 112 -9.37 -25.29 3.04
CA GLU A 112 -8.94 -24.54 4.21
C GLU A 112 -8.14 -23.30 3.81
N ALA A 113 -7.23 -23.41 2.83
CA ALA A 113 -6.51 -22.25 2.30
C ALA A 113 -7.47 -21.21 1.68
N LEU A 114 -8.41 -21.63 0.83
CA LEU A 114 -9.44 -20.75 0.28
C LEU A 114 -10.31 -20.13 1.38
N ASN A 115 -10.69 -20.90 2.38
CA ASN A 115 -11.43 -20.42 3.54
C ASN A 115 -10.62 -19.45 4.39
N ASN A 116 -9.30 -19.62 4.55
CA ASN A 116 -8.45 -18.70 5.30
C ASN A 116 -8.26 -17.40 4.53
N TYR A 117 -8.10 -17.46 3.20
CA TYR A 117 -8.13 -16.27 2.35
C TYR A 117 -9.47 -15.53 2.38
N TYR A 118 -10.57 -16.29 2.46
CA TYR A 118 -11.93 -15.76 2.58
C TYR A 118 -12.18 -15.15 3.97
N ARG A 119 -11.92 -15.91 5.04
CA ARG A 119 -12.15 -15.55 6.46
C ARG A 119 -11.22 -14.44 6.94
N GLY A 120 -9.93 -14.49 6.58
CA GLY A 120 -8.95 -13.43 6.87
C GLY A 120 -9.31 -12.08 6.24
N ARG A 121 -10.37 -12.02 5.42
CA ARG A 121 -10.87 -10.80 4.77
C ARG A 121 -12.37 -10.59 4.91
N GLN A 122 -13.10 -11.42 5.65
CA GLN A 122 -14.57 -11.44 5.59
C GLN A 122 -15.24 -10.09 5.90
N ASN A 123 -14.56 -9.19 6.63
CA ASN A 123 -15.05 -7.84 6.90
C ASN A 123 -13.97 -6.74 6.80
N ALA A 124 -12.81 -7.08 6.24
CA ALA A 124 -11.68 -6.15 6.08
C ALA A 124 -11.41 -5.92 4.59
N LYS A 125 -11.56 -4.66 4.15
CA LYS A 125 -11.29 -4.23 2.78
C LYS A 125 -9.89 -3.62 2.69
N THR A 126 -9.04 -4.22 1.86
CA THR A 126 -7.76 -3.63 1.44
C THR A 126 -8.01 -2.54 0.40
N LEU A 127 -7.40 -1.39 0.59
CA LEU A 127 -7.39 -0.28 -0.37
C LEU A 127 -5.94 -0.10 -0.85
N GLU A 128 -5.73 -0.24 -2.15
CA GLU A 128 -4.43 0.01 -2.80
C GLU A 128 -4.38 1.34 -3.56
N TYR A 129 -5.56 1.93 -3.81
CA TYR A 129 -5.69 3.19 -4.54
C TYR A 129 -6.27 4.27 -3.62
N TRP A 130 -5.62 5.43 -3.60
CA TRP A 130 -6.09 6.61 -2.90
C TRP A 130 -5.62 7.89 -3.60
N PRO A 131 -6.54 8.77 -4.04
CA PRO A 131 -6.18 9.94 -4.85
C PRO A 131 -5.77 11.16 -4.02
N PHE A 132 -5.87 11.09 -2.68
CA PHE A 132 -5.61 12.23 -1.80
C PHE A 132 -4.25 12.14 -1.14
N THR A 133 -3.69 13.30 -0.82
CA THR A 133 -2.42 13.46 -0.13
C THR A 133 -2.58 14.43 1.05
N LEU A 134 -1.53 14.71 1.83
CA LEU A 134 -1.65 15.70 2.93
C LEU A 134 -2.01 17.10 2.41
N ARG A 135 -1.72 17.42 1.15
CA ARG A 135 -2.14 18.66 0.50
C ARG A 135 -3.63 18.74 0.18
N SER A 136 -4.33 17.62 0.26
CA SER A 136 -5.77 17.61 0.04
C SER A 136 -6.55 18.21 1.21
N PHE A 137 -5.90 18.42 2.36
CA PHE A 137 -6.51 19.06 3.53
C PHE A 137 -6.59 20.59 3.39
N VAL A 138 -7.60 21.19 4.03
CA VAL A 138 -7.63 22.63 4.26
C VAL A 138 -6.40 23.06 5.06
N PRO A 139 -5.69 24.16 4.69
CA PRO A 139 -4.38 24.46 5.26
C PRO A 139 -4.34 24.65 6.78
N TRP A 140 -5.37 25.28 7.35
CA TRP A 140 -5.46 25.49 8.79
C TRP A 140 -5.51 24.14 9.51
N PHE A 141 -6.27 23.17 9.00
CA PHE A 141 -6.38 21.86 9.61
C PHE A 141 -5.06 21.08 9.51
N LEU A 142 -4.41 21.13 8.34
CA LEU A 142 -3.10 20.52 8.15
C LEU A 142 -2.07 21.07 9.16
N HIS A 143 -1.91 22.38 9.25
CA HIS A 143 -0.87 22.98 10.09
C HIS A 143 -1.20 23.03 11.57
N ASP A 144 -2.44 23.36 11.94
CA ASP A 144 -2.81 23.54 13.34
C ASP A 144 -3.11 22.23 14.06
N VAL A 145 -3.47 21.18 13.32
CA VAL A 145 -3.87 19.87 13.86
C VAL A 145 -2.90 18.77 13.42
N ILE A 146 -2.83 18.48 12.12
CA ILE A 146 -2.13 17.28 11.62
C ILE A 146 -0.62 17.36 11.83
N VAL A 147 0.01 18.50 11.53
CA VAL A 147 1.46 18.71 11.71
C VAL A 147 1.90 18.49 13.16
N LYS A 148 1.03 18.77 14.14
CA LYS A 148 1.34 18.51 15.57
C LYS A 148 1.32 17.02 15.94
N MET A 149 0.65 16.19 15.16
CA MET A 149 0.53 14.74 15.41
C MET A 149 1.62 13.94 14.70
N ILE A 150 2.09 14.40 13.55
CA ILE A 150 3.09 13.69 12.72
C ILE A 150 4.35 13.29 13.51
N PRO A 151 4.98 14.14 14.35
CA PRO A 151 6.20 13.77 15.05
C PRO A 151 6.09 12.50 15.92
N THR A 152 4.88 12.19 16.40
CA THR A 152 4.61 11.05 17.28
C THR A 152 3.68 10.00 16.64
N MET A 153 3.34 10.14 15.35
CA MET A 153 2.38 9.26 14.67
C MET A 153 2.83 7.80 14.54
N ARG A 154 4.14 7.55 14.65
CA ARG A 154 4.73 6.19 14.67
C ARG A 154 4.53 5.45 16.00
N GLN A 155 4.25 6.21 17.07
CA GLN A 155 4.15 5.69 18.44
C GLN A 155 2.70 5.62 18.94
N HIS A 156 1.81 6.40 18.34
CA HIS A 156 0.47 6.62 18.85
C HIS A 156 -0.59 6.42 17.77
N ALA A 157 -1.74 5.89 18.19
CA ALA A 157 -2.91 5.77 17.32
C ALA A 157 -3.61 7.12 17.13
N VAL A 158 -4.50 7.23 16.14
CA VAL A 158 -5.36 8.42 15.95
C VAL A 158 -6.83 8.02 15.96
N THR A 159 -7.61 8.55 16.89
CA THR A 159 -9.07 8.33 16.95
C THR A 159 -9.81 9.58 16.51
N TRP A 160 -10.65 9.41 15.51
CA TRP A 160 -11.47 10.43 14.88
C TRP A 160 -12.91 10.31 15.39
N ILE A 161 -13.43 11.35 16.01
CA ILE A 161 -14.76 11.38 16.65
C ILE A 161 -15.61 12.44 15.97
N GLY A 162 -16.93 12.24 15.89
CA GLY A 162 -17.87 13.33 15.68
C GLY A 162 -18.76 13.21 14.44
N LYS A 163 -19.13 14.32 13.83
CA LYS A 163 -20.18 14.38 12.80
C LYS A 163 -19.85 13.59 11.54
N THR A 164 -20.86 13.02 10.87
CA THR A 164 -20.69 12.38 9.56
C THR A 164 -20.53 13.42 8.46
N ARG A 165 -19.91 13.05 7.33
CA ARG A 165 -19.76 13.91 6.13
C ARG A 165 -18.88 15.16 6.28
N VAL A 166 -18.16 15.33 7.38
CA VAL A 166 -17.17 16.41 7.58
C VAL A 166 -15.73 15.95 7.26
N GLY A 167 -15.57 14.88 6.48
CA GLY A 167 -14.24 14.41 6.05
C GLY A 167 -13.51 13.42 6.95
N LYS A 168 -14.04 12.99 8.12
CA LYS A 168 -13.36 12.03 9.05
C LYS A 168 -12.69 10.84 8.37
N SER A 169 -13.47 10.01 7.68
CA SER A 169 -12.95 8.78 7.06
C SER A 169 -12.00 9.07 5.91
N VAL A 170 -12.17 10.20 5.21
CA VAL A 170 -11.25 10.60 4.15
C VAL A 170 -9.94 11.04 4.77
N GLY A 171 -9.97 11.91 5.78
CA GLY A 171 -8.77 12.38 6.46
C GLY A 171 -7.97 11.27 7.12
N SER A 172 -8.65 10.34 7.80
CA SER A 172 -8.03 9.15 8.38
C SER A 172 -7.27 8.33 7.33
N LYS A 173 -7.92 8.01 6.20
CA LYS A 173 -7.30 7.25 5.11
C LYS A 173 -6.15 8.00 4.45
N THR A 174 -6.29 9.30 4.22
CA THR A 174 -5.24 10.16 3.66
C THR A 174 -3.98 10.13 4.51
N MET A 175 -4.11 10.25 5.84
CA MET A 175 -2.97 10.15 6.75
C MET A 175 -2.31 8.77 6.71
N LEU A 176 -3.12 7.70 6.77
CA LEU A 176 -2.60 6.32 6.74
C LEU A 176 -1.89 5.99 5.43
N PHE A 177 -2.41 6.44 4.28
CA PHE A 177 -1.75 6.28 2.99
C PHE A 177 -0.44 7.07 2.90
N ALA A 178 -0.42 8.30 3.42
CA ALA A 178 0.79 9.11 3.47
C ALA A 178 1.87 8.46 4.36
N GLN A 179 1.47 7.90 5.51
CA GLN A 179 2.35 7.12 6.38
C GLN A 179 2.84 5.85 5.71
N SER A 180 1.95 5.01 5.18
CA SER A 180 2.31 3.75 4.53
C SER A 180 3.35 3.96 3.44
N ARG A 181 3.20 5.02 2.65
CA ARG A 181 4.18 5.41 1.64
C ARG A 181 5.52 5.84 2.24
N PHE A 182 5.49 6.62 3.32
CA PHE A 182 6.70 7.06 4.02
C PHE A 182 7.51 5.89 4.56
N GLU A 183 6.85 4.95 5.23
CA GLU A 183 7.49 3.75 5.78
C GLU A 183 8.11 2.89 4.67
N ILE A 184 7.45 2.76 3.51
CA ILE A 184 7.98 2.03 2.35
C ILE A 184 9.24 2.70 1.79
N ASP A 185 9.18 4.03 1.62
CA ASP A 185 10.27 4.81 1.05
C ASP A 185 11.48 4.82 2.00
N GLU A 186 11.26 5.01 3.31
CA GLU A 186 12.33 4.97 4.33
C GLU A 186 12.96 3.58 4.45
N ALA A 187 12.17 2.51 4.34
CA ALA A 187 12.67 1.14 4.35
C ALA A 187 13.34 0.73 3.02
N GLY A 188 13.34 1.57 1.98
CA GLY A 188 13.87 1.26 0.66
C GLY A 188 13.13 0.13 -0.06
N ARG A 189 11.89 -0.17 0.35
CA ARG A 189 11.09 -1.32 -0.11
C ARG A 189 10.31 -1.00 -1.38
N SER A 190 11.03 -0.66 -2.45
CA SER A 190 10.44 -0.31 -3.74
C SER A 190 9.57 -1.42 -4.37
N ASP A 191 9.71 -2.66 -3.90
CA ASP A 191 8.88 -3.82 -4.23
C ASP A 191 7.46 -3.76 -3.65
N LEU A 192 7.25 -2.98 -2.59
CA LEU A 192 5.96 -2.80 -1.94
C LEU A 192 5.15 -1.67 -2.59
N VAL A 193 3.84 -1.71 -2.32
CA VAL A 193 2.90 -0.64 -2.70
C VAL A 193 2.20 -0.12 -1.44
N PRO A 194 2.02 1.21 -1.32
CA PRO A 194 1.26 1.77 -0.22
C PRO A 194 -0.17 1.23 -0.24
N LEU A 195 -0.62 0.72 0.90
CA LEU A 195 -1.96 0.19 1.06
C LEU A 195 -2.43 0.38 2.50
N ILE A 196 -3.74 0.33 2.69
CA ILE A 196 -4.35 0.30 4.02
C ILE A 196 -5.40 -0.80 4.07
N VAL A 197 -5.61 -1.35 5.26
CA VAL A 197 -6.70 -2.27 5.53
C VAL A 197 -7.76 -1.52 6.34
N THR A 198 -9.02 -1.68 5.97
CA THR A 198 -10.14 -0.99 6.61
C THR A 198 -11.22 -2.00 6.99
N ALA A 199 -11.80 -1.86 8.18
CA ALA A 199 -12.84 -2.76 8.67
C ALA A 199 -13.84 -1.97 9.52
N THR A 200 -15.05 -2.52 9.69
CA THR A 200 -16.09 -1.87 10.51
C THR A 200 -15.90 -2.09 12.01
N HIS A 201 -15.27 -3.20 12.40
CA HIS A 201 -14.96 -3.53 13.79
C HIS A 201 -13.46 -3.77 13.98
N LEU A 202 -12.94 -3.34 15.13
CA LEU A 202 -11.51 -3.50 15.47
C LEU A 202 -11.11 -4.99 15.55
N ASP A 203 -12.04 -5.85 15.97
CA ASP A 203 -11.84 -7.29 16.06
C ASP A 203 -11.46 -7.95 14.73
N PHE A 204 -11.77 -7.32 13.59
CA PHE A 204 -11.40 -7.82 12.27
C PHE A 204 -9.94 -7.59 11.88
N PHE A 205 -9.19 -6.85 12.70
CA PHE A 205 -7.74 -6.67 12.53
C PHE A 205 -6.93 -7.61 13.44
N LYS A 206 -7.58 -8.51 14.18
CA LYS A 206 -6.90 -9.51 14.99
C LYS A 206 -6.34 -10.59 14.05
N GLU A 207 -5.02 -10.72 13.99
CA GLU A 207 -4.39 -11.93 13.44
C GLU A 207 -4.77 -13.11 14.34
N GLU A 208 -5.21 -14.23 13.73
CA GLU A 208 -5.72 -15.40 14.46
C GLU A 208 -4.68 -16.14 15.33
N ASP A 209 -3.43 -15.66 15.44
CA ASP A 209 -2.35 -16.42 16.08
C ASP A 209 -1.65 -15.77 17.30
N ALA A 210 -2.20 -14.69 17.86
CA ALA A 210 -1.71 -14.15 19.14
C ALA A 210 -2.72 -14.40 20.26
N THR A 211 -2.87 -15.66 20.68
CA THR A 211 -3.44 -16.11 21.96
C THR A 211 -4.77 -15.45 22.37
N VAL A 212 -5.81 -16.29 22.46
CA VAL A 212 -7.19 -16.07 22.90
C VAL A 212 -7.35 -15.35 24.29
N TRP A 213 -6.27 -14.83 24.88
CA TRP A 213 -6.20 -14.20 26.21
C TRP A 213 -5.59 -12.79 26.27
N ALA A 214 -5.19 -12.17 25.14
CA ALA A 214 -4.76 -10.77 25.14
C ALA A 214 -5.97 -9.81 25.24
N ARG A 215 -6.71 -9.88 26.35
CA ARG A 215 -7.68 -8.85 26.77
C ARG A 215 -6.89 -7.60 27.13
N TYR A 216 -6.97 -6.56 26.31
CA TYR A 216 -6.59 -5.15 26.56
C TYR A 216 -5.19 -4.81 27.14
N SER A 217 -4.39 -5.81 27.56
CA SER A 217 -3.17 -5.66 28.35
C SER A 217 -1.90 -5.98 27.56
N SER A 218 -2.02 -6.67 26.43
CA SER A 218 -0.88 -7.15 25.62
C SER A 218 -1.14 -7.05 24.12
N ALA A 219 -1.73 -5.94 23.66
CA ALA A 219 -1.67 -5.64 22.24
C ALA A 219 -0.21 -5.30 21.87
N GLN A 220 0.50 -6.28 21.30
CA GLN A 220 1.78 -6.00 20.66
C GLN A 220 1.52 -5.17 19.41
N PHE A 221 2.24 -4.07 19.32
CA PHE A 221 2.00 -3.04 18.34
C PHE A 221 3.29 -2.80 17.57
N ASP A 222 3.32 -3.22 16.31
CA ASP A 222 4.44 -2.92 15.43
C ASP A 222 4.60 -1.40 15.30
N GLN A 223 5.82 -0.92 15.58
CA GLN A 223 6.19 0.47 15.41
C GLN A 223 6.12 0.81 13.91
N GLY A 224 5.55 1.98 13.58
CA GLY A 224 5.37 2.40 12.18
C GLY A 224 4.09 1.88 11.50
N ALA A 225 3.37 0.93 12.11
CA ALA A 225 2.04 0.54 11.64
C ALA A 225 0.98 1.55 12.11
N GLY A 226 0.60 2.49 11.25
CA GLY A 226 -0.42 3.49 11.54
C GLY A 226 -1.77 2.87 11.91
N ARG A 227 -2.38 3.31 13.02
CA ARG A 227 -3.67 2.80 13.50
C ARG A 227 -4.65 3.93 13.71
N HIS A 228 -5.76 3.90 12.97
CA HIS A 228 -6.79 4.91 13.07
C HIS A 228 -8.16 4.30 13.36
N ALA A 229 -8.90 4.90 14.29
CA ALA A 229 -10.30 4.56 14.56
C ALA A 229 -11.21 5.72 14.17
N CYS A 230 -12.40 5.43 13.66
CA CYS A 230 -13.40 6.45 13.32
C CYS A 230 -14.72 6.12 14.01
N THR A 231 -15.18 7.03 14.86
CA THR A 231 -16.43 6.92 15.61
C THR A 231 -17.27 8.18 15.41
N ASN A 232 -18.58 8.04 15.52
CA ASN A 232 -19.54 9.12 15.28
C ASN A 232 -20.08 9.78 16.58
N PRO A 233 -20.51 9.05 17.61
CA PRO A 233 -21.21 9.65 18.73
C PRO A 233 -20.32 10.62 19.52
N TYR A 234 -20.85 11.81 19.79
CA TYR A 234 -20.29 12.83 20.68
C TYR A 234 -21.43 13.55 21.39
N ASN A 235 -21.14 14.24 22.49
CA ASN A 235 -22.16 14.98 23.23
C ASN A 235 -22.36 16.38 22.64
N ALA A 236 -23.43 16.54 21.84
CA ALA A 236 -23.73 17.80 21.16
C ALA A 236 -24.15 18.92 22.12
N GLU A 237 -24.79 18.60 23.25
CA GLU A 237 -25.22 19.59 24.24
C GLU A 237 -24.02 20.26 24.91
N VAL A 238 -22.98 19.45 25.20
CA VAL A 238 -21.70 19.94 25.75
C VAL A 238 -20.94 20.78 24.71
N ASP A 239 -20.96 20.41 23.43
CA ASP A 239 -20.36 21.22 22.36
C ASP A 239 -21.01 22.62 22.28
N GLU A 240 -22.34 22.71 22.36
CA GLU A 240 -23.05 23.99 22.32
C GLU A 240 -22.77 24.88 23.55
N SER A 241 -22.67 24.29 24.74
CA SER A 241 -22.36 25.04 25.97
C SER A 241 -20.93 25.57 25.94
N ILE A 242 -19.97 24.71 25.58
CA ILE A 242 -18.56 25.05 25.42
C ILE A 242 -18.41 26.24 24.49
N ILE A 243 -19.05 26.23 23.33
CA ILE A 243 -18.83 27.26 22.30
C ILE A 243 -19.38 28.61 22.75
N LYS A 244 -20.53 28.62 23.45
CA LYS A 244 -21.11 29.84 24.02
C LYS A 244 -20.19 30.47 25.08
N GLU A 245 -19.50 29.66 25.86
CA GLU A 245 -18.57 30.13 26.90
C GLU A 245 -17.19 30.47 26.36
N ALA A 246 -16.65 29.65 25.46
CA ALA A 246 -15.29 29.77 24.95
C ALA A 246 -15.11 30.96 24.00
N LEU A 247 -16.18 31.39 23.31
CA LEU A 247 -16.22 32.67 22.60
C LEU A 247 -15.93 33.89 23.50
N LYS A 248 -15.97 33.73 24.83
CA LYS A 248 -15.67 34.78 25.80
C LYS A 248 -14.27 34.64 26.43
N ASN A 249 -13.75 33.42 26.59
CA ASN A 249 -12.64 33.13 27.52
C ASN A 249 -11.41 32.41 26.93
N GLY A 250 -11.41 32.02 25.65
CA GLY A 250 -10.22 31.45 24.98
C GLY A 250 -10.47 30.20 24.12
N LYS A 251 -9.41 29.67 23.51
CA LYS A 251 -9.45 28.53 22.54
C LYS A 251 -9.12 27.16 23.14
N THR A 252 -9.37 26.99 24.44
CA THR A 252 -9.11 25.72 25.13
C THR A 252 -10.29 25.32 25.99
N ILE A 253 -10.51 24.01 26.16
CA ILE A 253 -11.54 23.46 27.05
C ILE A 253 -10.93 22.66 28.18
N SER A 254 -11.66 22.56 29.28
CA SER A 254 -11.21 21.75 30.42
C SER A 254 -11.21 20.26 30.05
N ARG A 255 -10.35 19.50 30.73
CA ARG A 255 -10.33 18.04 30.58
C ARG A 255 -11.69 17.40 30.89
N LYS A 256 -12.43 17.94 31.86
CA LYS A 256 -13.73 17.40 32.26
C LYS A 256 -14.72 17.54 31.11
N ASP A 257 -14.86 18.75 30.56
CA ASP A 257 -15.79 19.01 29.46
C ASP A 257 -15.38 18.24 28.20
N PHE A 258 -14.08 18.05 27.96
CA PHE A 258 -13.61 17.20 26.85
C PHE A 258 -13.98 15.72 27.04
N LEU A 259 -13.85 15.19 28.25
CA LEU A 259 -14.27 13.81 28.55
C LEU A 259 -15.78 13.65 28.39
N ASP A 260 -16.56 14.63 28.85
CA ASP A 260 -18.02 14.64 28.69
C ASP A 260 -18.42 14.74 27.21
N LEU A 261 -17.66 15.50 26.40
CA LEU A 261 -17.83 15.63 24.95
C LEU A 261 -17.63 14.30 24.21
N ILE A 262 -16.56 13.55 24.54
CA ILE A 262 -16.23 12.28 23.86
C ILE A 262 -16.87 11.06 24.51
N GLY A 263 -17.44 11.19 25.70
CA GLY A 263 -18.02 10.11 26.50
C GLY A 263 -18.92 9.14 25.70
N PRO A 264 -19.83 9.63 24.84
CA PRO A 264 -20.66 8.75 24.01
C PRO A 264 -19.89 7.80 23.07
N SER A 265 -18.67 8.17 22.65
CA SER A 265 -17.79 7.30 21.85
C SER A 265 -17.05 6.24 22.65
N PHE A 266 -17.01 6.39 23.98
CA PHE A 266 -16.31 5.49 24.90
C PHE A 266 -17.25 4.94 25.97
N ALA A 267 -18.55 4.81 25.68
CA ALA A 267 -19.56 4.37 26.64
C ALA A 267 -19.30 2.98 27.27
N GLY A 268 -18.43 2.16 26.66
CA GLY A 268 -17.99 0.87 27.21
C GLY A 268 -16.73 0.93 28.09
N VAL A 269 -16.17 2.11 28.34
CA VAL A 269 -15.01 2.32 29.21
C VAL A 269 -15.49 2.89 30.53
N GLU A 270 -15.66 2.01 31.51
CA GLU A 270 -16.19 2.37 32.83
C GLU A 270 -15.09 2.89 33.78
N ASP A 271 -13.86 2.39 33.63
CA ASP A 271 -12.74 2.75 34.50
C ASP A 271 -12.03 4.05 34.03
N PRO A 272 -11.94 5.09 34.88
CA PRO A 272 -11.14 6.27 34.59
C PRO A 272 -9.65 5.99 34.29
N GLU A 273 -9.07 4.93 34.85
CA GLU A 273 -7.69 4.52 34.57
C GLU A 273 -7.53 4.00 33.13
N ASP A 274 -8.48 3.21 32.65
CA ASP A 274 -8.53 2.75 31.26
C ASP A 274 -8.67 3.93 30.29
N MET A 275 -9.55 4.89 30.63
CA MET A 275 -9.67 6.12 29.84
C MET A 275 -8.35 6.90 29.79
N ASN A 276 -7.66 7.05 30.92
CA ASN A 276 -6.33 7.68 30.95
C ASN A 276 -5.31 6.92 30.10
N ALA A 277 -5.34 5.60 30.15
CA ALA A 277 -4.47 4.73 29.37
C ALA A 277 -4.71 4.89 27.86
N ILE A 278 -5.97 5.01 27.43
CA ILE A 278 -6.35 5.29 26.04
C ILE A 278 -5.82 6.66 25.61
N LEU A 279 -6.09 7.68 26.43
CA LEU A 279 -5.65 9.06 26.19
C LEU A 279 -4.12 9.20 26.12
N ALA A 280 -3.37 8.42 26.88
CA ALA A 280 -1.92 8.43 26.84
C ALA A 280 -1.33 7.84 25.53
N ARG A 281 -2.10 7.03 24.81
CA ARG A 281 -1.64 6.26 23.64
C ARG A 281 -2.26 6.71 22.32
N THR A 282 -3.25 7.60 22.37
CA THR A 282 -4.10 7.93 21.21
C THR A 282 -4.25 9.45 21.06
N HIS A 283 -3.90 9.94 19.87
CA HIS A 283 -4.27 11.28 19.42
C HIS A 283 -5.78 11.31 19.16
N LEU A 284 -6.46 12.36 19.60
CA LEU A 284 -7.89 12.53 19.35
C LEU A 284 -8.13 13.72 18.45
N ILE A 285 -9.00 13.53 17.45
CA ILE A 285 -9.57 14.59 16.63
C ILE A 285 -11.08 14.48 16.76
N VAL A 286 -11.74 15.51 17.29
CA VAL A 286 -13.20 15.57 17.45
C VAL A 286 -13.75 16.63 16.51
N LEU A 287 -14.55 16.22 15.53
CA LEU A 287 -15.16 17.09 14.53
C LEU A 287 -16.63 17.29 14.89
N THR A 288 -16.97 18.42 15.49
CA THR A 288 -18.34 18.76 15.86
C THR A 288 -18.97 19.72 14.86
N ASP A 289 -20.19 20.15 15.15
CA ASP A 289 -20.86 21.15 14.33
C ASP A 289 -20.25 22.55 14.49
N ALA A 290 -19.77 22.87 15.68
CA ALA A 290 -19.26 24.20 15.97
C ALA A 290 -17.73 24.31 15.82
N ALA A 291 -16.99 23.24 16.10
CA ALA A 291 -15.53 23.29 16.15
C ALA A 291 -14.83 21.96 15.82
N VAL A 292 -13.51 22.07 15.68
CA VAL A 292 -12.57 20.96 15.65
C VAL A 292 -11.72 21.01 16.92
N TYR A 293 -11.85 19.98 17.75
CA TYR A 293 -11.02 19.77 18.94
C TYR A 293 -9.93 18.77 18.61
N TRP A 294 -8.73 18.96 19.16
CA TRP A 294 -7.69 17.96 19.04
C TRP A 294 -6.85 17.85 20.31
N ARG A 295 -6.46 16.61 20.63
CA ARG A 295 -5.61 16.29 21.76
C ARG A 295 -4.47 15.40 21.32
N LEU A 296 -3.25 15.72 21.74
CA LEU A 296 -2.10 14.86 21.52
C LEU A 296 -2.08 13.69 22.52
N ALA A 297 -1.62 12.52 22.07
CA ALA A 297 -1.38 11.38 22.93
C ALA A 297 -0.27 11.71 23.93
N ARG A 298 -0.64 11.90 25.19
CA ARG A 298 0.26 12.27 26.28
C ARG A 298 -0.36 11.89 27.62
N THR A 299 0.46 11.72 28.65
CA THR A 299 0.03 11.40 30.01
C THR A 299 -0.48 12.62 30.79
N ASP A 300 -0.22 13.83 30.29
CA ASP A 300 -0.66 15.04 30.95
C ASP A 300 -2.18 15.23 30.87
N LYS A 301 -2.70 15.84 31.94
CA LYS A 301 -4.13 16.12 32.14
C LYS A 301 -4.48 17.58 31.76
N GLY A 302 -3.76 18.13 30.79
CA GLY A 302 -3.91 19.52 30.35
C GLY A 302 -5.24 19.81 29.67
N ASN A 303 -5.48 21.09 29.43
CA ASN A 303 -6.61 21.56 28.62
C ASN A 303 -6.46 21.10 27.16
N VAL A 304 -7.60 21.02 26.46
CA VAL A 304 -7.65 20.58 25.06
C VAL A 304 -7.88 21.78 24.17
N ASP A 305 -7.08 21.90 23.11
CA ASP A 305 -7.21 22.96 22.12
C ASP A 305 -8.40 22.72 21.18
N PHE A 306 -9.01 23.81 20.72
CA PHE A 306 -10.01 23.75 19.66
C PHE A 306 -9.95 24.95 18.71
N ILE A 307 -10.49 24.76 17.50
CA ILE A 307 -10.65 25.79 16.48
C ILE A 307 -12.10 25.76 16.01
N THR A 308 -12.76 26.92 16.03
CA THR A 308 -14.10 27.05 15.46
C THR A 308 -14.04 26.99 13.93
N TRP A 309 -15.06 26.39 13.31
CA TRP A 309 -15.18 26.42 11.86
C TRP A 309 -15.23 27.86 11.35
N PRO A 310 -14.56 28.19 10.23
CA PRO A 310 -14.69 29.53 9.63
C PRO A 310 -16.14 29.78 9.20
N ALA A 311 -16.69 30.94 9.58
CA ALA A 311 -18.13 31.22 9.45
C ALA A 311 -18.68 31.13 8.00
N ASN A 312 -17.83 31.32 7.00
CA ASN A 312 -18.20 31.36 5.58
C ASN A 312 -17.59 30.22 4.76
N GLU A 313 -17.02 29.20 5.41
CA GLU A 313 -16.40 28.07 4.72
C GLU A 313 -17.21 26.78 4.98
N PRO A 314 -17.29 25.85 4.02
CA PRO A 314 -17.91 24.56 4.25
C PRO A 314 -17.19 23.81 5.37
N ARG A 315 -17.97 23.15 6.25
CA ARG A 315 -17.47 22.32 7.36
C ARG A 315 -16.92 20.99 6.83
N ASP A 316 -15.83 21.07 6.09
CA ASP A 316 -15.13 19.95 5.49
C ASP A 316 -13.62 20.10 5.73
N LEU A 317 -12.95 18.97 5.97
CA LEU A 317 -11.50 18.93 6.12
C LEU A 317 -10.78 18.95 4.78
N LEU A 318 -11.47 18.63 3.68
CA LEU A 318 -10.91 18.68 2.34
C LEU A 318 -10.97 20.09 1.77
N ALA A 319 -9.90 20.51 1.09
CA ALA A 319 -9.91 21.74 0.32
C ALA A 319 -10.95 21.68 -0.82
N GLU A 320 -11.49 22.84 -1.20
CA GLU A 320 -12.63 22.94 -2.13
C GLU A 320 -12.35 22.28 -3.49
N ASP A 321 -11.14 22.48 -4.02
CA ASP A 321 -10.66 21.93 -5.28
C ASP A 321 -10.55 20.40 -5.27
N GLN A 322 -10.46 19.79 -4.08
CA GLN A 322 -10.37 18.34 -3.90
C GLN A 322 -11.74 17.65 -3.91
N LYS A 323 -12.83 18.40 -3.79
CA LYS A 323 -14.18 17.83 -3.77
C LYS A 323 -14.57 17.19 -5.10
N VAL A 324 -14.13 17.77 -6.22
CA VAL A 324 -14.36 17.20 -7.56
C VAL A 324 -13.67 15.83 -7.66
N ILE A 325 -12.42 15.73 -7.22
CA ILE A 325 -11.66 14.47 -7.17
C ILE A 325 -12.39 13.43 -6.31
N PHE A 326 -12.97 13.86 -5.18
CA PHE A 326 -13.74 12.96 -4.31
C PHE A 326 -15.03 12.44 -4.94
N GLN A 327 -15.75 13.31 -5.66
CA GLN A 327 -16.94 12.90 -6.40
C GLN A 327 -16.60 11.92 -7.52
N GLU A 328 -15.53 12.19 -8.28
CA GLU A 328 -15.04 11.29 -9.33
C GLU A 328 -14.59 9.94 -8.79
N TYR A 329 -13.82 9.95 -7.70
CA TYR A 329 -13.41 8.75 -6.98
C TYR A 329 -14.60 7.90 -6.54
N LYS A 330 -15.69 8.52 -6.06
CA LYS A 330 -16.92 7.80 -5.71
C LYS A 330 -17.68 7.27 -6.92
N ARG A 331 -17.66 7.99 -8.05
CA ARG A 331 -18.45 7.66 -9.24
C ARG A 331 -17.85 6.50 -10.04
N ASN A 332 -16.53 6.38 -10.07
CA ASN A 332 -15.84 5.43 -10.94
C ASN A 332 -14.99 4.45 -10.12
N LEU A 333 -15.60 3.39 -9.60
CA LEU A 333 -14.94 2.40 -8.73
C LEU A 333 -13.86 1.55 -9.43
N ASP A 334 -13.94 1.39 -10.75
CA ASP A 334 -13.09 0.46 -11.50
C ASP A 334 -12.09 1.16 -12.46
N GLY A 335 -12.32 2.42 -12.80
CA GLY A 335 -11.49 3.22 -13.72
C GLY A 335 -10.76 4.38 -13.03
N HIS A 336 -10.20 4.13 -11.85
CA HIS A 336 -9.51 5.15 -11.06
C HIS A 336 -8.23 5.66 -11.76
N CYS A 337 -8.18 6.97 -12.01
CA CYS A 337 -6.99 7.66 -12.51
C CYS A 337 -6.48 8.66 -11.46
N LEU A 338 -5.17 8.68 -11.24
CA LEU A 338 -4.56 9.62 -10.30
C LEU A 338 -4.75 11.07 -10.78
N PRO A 339 -5.04 12.01 -9.88
CA PRO A 339 -5.12 13.43 -10.21
C PRO A 339 -3.83 13.93 -10.88
N PRO A 340 -3.89 14.94 -11.77
CA PRO A 340 -2.73 15.41 -12.53
C PRO A 340 -1.51 15.82 -11.66
N ARG A 341 -1.78 16.42 -10.49
CA ARG A 341 -0.75 16.90 -9.54
C ARG A 341 -0.38 15.88 -8.46
N PHE A 342 -0.97 14.68 -8.49
CA PHE A 342 -0.84 13.70 -7.41
C PHE A 342 0.61 13.39 -7.05
N HIS A 343 1.48 13.17 -8.04
CA HIS A 343 2.88 12.83 -7.78
C HIS A 343 3.64 13.96 -7.09
N GLU A 344 3.40 15.21 -7.50
CA GLU A 344 4.00 16.38 -6.86
C GLU A 344 3.50 16.50 -5.41
N ASP A 345 2.19 16.39 -5.21
CA ASP A 345 1.62 16.55 -3.89
C ASP A 345 1.97 15.38 -2.94
N ALA A 346 2.15 14.18 -3.49
CA ALA A 346 2.57 13.01 -2.75
C ALA A 346 4.02 13.11 -2.29
N ILE A 347 4.95 13.49 -3.18
CA ILE A 347 6.35 13.74 -2.82
C ILE A 347 6.44 14.84 -1.77
N TRP A 348 5.70 15.93 -1.95
CA TRP A 348 5.63 16.99 -0.94
C TRP A 348 5.15 16.46 0.42
N SER A 349 4.16 15.56 0.43
CA SER A 349 3.66 14.94 1.67
C SER A 349 4.72 14.06 2.33
N GLN A 350 5.51 13.32 1.55
CA GLN A 350 6.62 12.50 2.07
C GLN A 350 7.71 13.35 2.71
N GLU A 351 8.09 14.44 2.06
CA GLU A 351 9.07 15.39 2.59
C GLU A 351 8.58 16.08 3.86
N LEU A 352 7.29 16.44 3.91
CA LEU A 352 6.69 17.01 5.11
C LEU A 352 6.80 16.04 6.29
N ILE A 353 6.40 14.77 6.09
CA ILE A 353 6.47 13.74 7.12
C ILE A 353 7.92 13.54 7.57
N GLY A 354 8.85 13.36 6.62
CA GLY A 354 10.25 13.11 6.92
C GLY A 354 10.91 14.24 7.70
N LYS A 355 10.65 15.50 7.33
CA LYS A 355 11.19 16.66 8.04
C LYS A 355 10.62 16.78 9.46
N LEU A 356 9.31 16.60 9.63
CA LEU A 356 8.66 16.67 10.94
C LEU A 356 9.10 15.53 11.87
N LEU A 357 9.30 14.33 11.36
CA LEU A 357 9.83 13.20 12.14
C LEU A 357 11.29 13.40 12.58
N ARG A 358 12.07 14.18 11.82
CA ARG A 358 13.42 14.63 12.22
C ARG A 358 13.41 15.82 13.19
N GLY A 359 12.23 16.34 13.54
CA GLY A 359 12.08 17.51 14.41
C GLY A 359 12.43 18.84 13.75
N GLU A 360 12.44 18.91 12.42
CA GLU A 360 12.60 20.18 11.69
C GLU A 360 11.33 21.03 11.82
N ASP A 361 11.50 22.34 12.02
CA ASP A 361 10.39 23.29 11.98
C ASP A 361 10.00 23.63 10.53
N ILE A 362 8.70 23.65 10.25
CA ILE A 362 8.17 23.81 8.89
C ILE A 362 7.28 25.05 8.82
N PRO A 363 7.58 25.98 7.88
CA PRO A 363 6.75 27.16 7.69
C PRO A 363 5.29 26.80 7.40
N ARG A 364 4.37 27.64 7.89
CA ARG A 364 2.94 27.47 7.64
C ARG A 364 2.59 27.73 6.16
N THR A 365 1.58 27.02 5.66
CA THR A 365 0.95 27.31 4.37
C THR A 365 0.34 28.71 4.42
N ILE A 366 0.63 29.50 3.40
CA ILE A 366 0.16 30.89 3.29
C ILE A 366 -1.18 30.89 2.55
N THR A 367 -2.19 31.53 3.13
CA THR A 367 -3.49 31.75 2.48
C THR A 367 -3.49 33.15 1.87
N VAL A 368 -3.62 33.24 0.55
CA VAL A 368 -3.73 34.49 -0.18
C VAL A 368 -5.18 34.67 -0.61
N ARG A 369 -5.85 35.69 -0.04
CA ARG A 369 -7.21 36.08 -0.42
C ARG A 369 -7.12 37.28 -1.35
N GLN A 370 -7.44 37.09 -2.62
CA GLN A 370 -7.49 38.17 -3.60
C GLN A 370 -8.93 38.70 -3.67
N GLN A 371 -9.09 39.98 -3.35
CA GLN A 371 -10.33 40.69 -3.64
C GLN A 371 -10.22 41.28 -5.05
N SER A 372 -11.21 40.99 -5.89
CA SER A 372 -11.27 41.59 -7.22
C SER A 372 -11.63 43.06 -7.10
N LEU A 373 -10.76 43.94 -7.60
CA LEU A 373 -11.04 45.38 -7.72
C LEU A 373 -12.17 45.69 -8.71
N PHE A 374 -12.62 44.71 -9.51
CA PHE A 374 -13.62 44.86 -10.54
C PHE A 374 -14.89 44.02 -10.31
N GLY A 375 -15.18 43.65 -9.05
CA GLY A 375 -16.43 42.97 -8.68
C GLY A 375 -16.50 41.48 -9.01
N ALA A 376 -15.39 40.83 -9.34
CA ALA A 376 -15.35 39.36 -9.40
C ALA A 376 -15.33 38.76 -7.98
N GLU A 377 -15.77 37.50 -7.86
CA GLU A 377 -15.75 36.79 -6.59
C GLU A 377 -14.33 36.76 -6.00
N ALA A 378 -14.23 36.96 -4.69
CA ALA A 378 -12.95 36.88 -4.00
C ALA A 378 -12.38 35.46 -4.13
N SER A 379 -11.19 35.33 -4.70
CA SER A 379 -10.52 34.04 -4.84
C SER A 379 -9.60 33.80 -3.65
N THR A 380 -9.62 32.58 -3.12
CA THR A 380 -8.70 32.14 -2.07
C THR A 380 -7.74 31.12 -2.66
N THR A 381 -6.45 31.40 -2.57
CA THR A 381 -5.38 30.51 -3.05
C THR A 381 -4.47 30.13 -1.89
N TYR A 382 -4.03 28.87 -1.88
CA TYR A 382 -3.20 28.32 -0.82
C TYR A 382 -1.79 28.05 -1.35
N HIS A 383 -0.79 28.59 -0.66
CA HIS A 383 0.62 28.48 -1.01
C HIS A 383 1.36 27.68 0.06
N PRO A 384 1.47 26.35 -0.12
CA PRO A 384 2.22 25.50 0.79
C PRO A 384 3.72 25.81 0.75
N PRO A 385 4.46 25.58 1.86
CA PRO A 385 5.90 25.82 1.92
C PRO A 385 6.66 25.00 0.88
N SER A 386 7.73 25.60 0.34
CA SER A 386 8.72 24.87 -0.47
C SER A 386 9.57 24.02 0.46
N LEU A 387 9.40 22.70 0.39
CA LEU A 387 10.16 21.74 1.21
C LEU A 387 11.44 21.27 0.51
N LEU A 388 11.47 21.37 -0.82
CA LEU A 388 12.59 21.00 -1.67
C LEU A 388 12.85 22.10 -2.73
N PRO A 389 14.09 22.24 -3.20
CA PRO A 389 14.40 23.00 -4.41
C PRO A 389 13.58 22.50 -5.61
N SER A 390 13.22 23.41 -6.52
CA SER A 390 12.36 23.10 -7.68
C SER A 390 12.99 22.07 -8.63
N THR A 391 14.32 22.07 -8.76
CA THR A 391 15.08 21.11 -9.56
C THR A 391 14.99 19.69 -8.97
N GLU A 392 15.20 19.56 -7.67
CA GLU A 392 15.11 18.29 -6.95
C GLU A 392 13.68 17.75 -6.97
N MET A 393 12.68 18.61 -6.77
CA MET A 393 11.27 18.26 -6.86
C MET A 393 10.93 17.64 -8.22
N LYS A 394 11.36 18.27 -9.32
CA LYS A 394 11.14 17.75 -10.68
C LYS A 394 11.83 16.40 -10.89
N ALA A 395 13.05 16.23 -10.37
CA ALA A 395 13.79 14.97 -10.47
C ALA A 395 13.04 13.83 -9.75
N LYS A 396 12.61 14.05 -8.50
CA LYS A 396 11.84 13.07 -7.72
C LYS A 396 10.50 12.73 -8.39
N VAL A 397 9.78 13.73 -8.91
CA VAL A 397 8.51 13.51 -9.65
C VAL A 397 8.73 12.65 -10.89
N LYS A 398 9.81 12.87 -11.63
CA LYS A 398 10.16 12.06 -12.80
C LYS A 398 10.48 10.62 -12.40
N GLN A 399 11.25 10.43 -11.33
CA GLN A 399 11.59 9.10 -10.80
C GLN A 399 10.33 8.35 -10.37
N GLU A 400 9.46 9.00 -9.60
CA GLU A 400 8.18 8.48 -9.13
C GLU A 400 7.28 8.02 -10.28
N LYS A 401 7.07 8.89 -11.28
CA LYS A 401 6.26 8.58 -12.47
C LYS A 401 6.82 7.38 -13.23
N SER A 402 8.15 7.31 -13.36
CA SER A 402 8.82 6.19 -14.02
C SER A 402 8.62 4.89 -13.24
N ALA A 403 8.82 4.92 -11.91
CA ALA A 403 8.62 3.76 -11.04
C ALA A 403 7.17 3.24 -11.11
N GLN A 404 6.18 4.14 -11.07
CA GLN A 404 4.77 3.76 -11.21
C GLN A 404 4.48 3.16 -12.59
N PHE A 405 5.03 3.72 -13.66
CA PHE A 405 4.88 3.17 -15.00
C PHE A 405 5.42 1.74 -15.09
N PHE A 406 6.64 1.49 -14.58
CA PHE A 406 7.19 0.13 -14.54
C PHE A 406 6.40 -0.82 -13.64
N LYS A 407 5.86 -0.34 -12.51
CA LYS A 407 4.95 -1.14 -11.65
C LYS A 407 3.66 -1.50 -12.38
N ALA A 408 3.07 -0.56 -13.14
CA ALA A 408 1.88 -0.81 -13.95
C ALA A 408 2.16 -1.85 -15.05
N LEU A 409 3.32 -1.76 -15.72
CA LEU A 409 3.73 -2.76 -16.72
C LEU A 409 3.89 -4.16 -16.13
N LYS A 410 4.46 -4.28 -14.92
CA LYS A 410 4.59 -5.58 -14.22
C LYS A 410 3.26 -6.19 -13.80
N ARG A 411 2.19 -5.38 -13.70
CA ARG A 411 0.84 -5.83 -13.36
C ARG A 411 0.03 -6.28 -14.57
N LEU A 412 0.48 -5.98 -15.79
CA LEU A 412 -0.13 -6.54 -16.99
C LEU A 412 0.16 -8.05 -17.03
N PRO A 413 -0.81 -8.89 -17.43
CA PRO A 413 -0.53 -10.29 -17.70
C PRO A 413 0.64 -10.36 -18.68
N ARG A 414 1.60 -11.27 -18.46
CA ARG A 414 2.73 -11.49 -19.37
C ARG A 414 2.18 -11.81 -20.75
N THR A 415 1.97 -10.80 -21.59
CA THR A 415 1.80 -11.00 -23.01
C THR A 415 3.14 -11.48 -23.50
N PHE A 416 3.22 -12.76 -23.85
CA PHE A 416 4.32 -13.28 -24.63
C PHE A 416 4.46 -12.37 -25.86
N ILE A 417 5.58 -11.66 -25.94
CA ILE A 417 5.95 -10.97 -27.17
C ILE A 417 6.41 -12.10 -28.09
N ASP A 418 5.50 -12.52 -28.96
CA ASP A 418 5.84 -13.40 -30.06
C ASP A 418 6.71 -12.61 -31.04
N LEU A 419 8.02 -12.90 -31.04
CA LEU A 419 9.00 -12.28 -31.94
C LEU A 419 8.77 -12.66 -33.41
N SER A 420 7.87 -13.61 -33.69
CA SER A 420 7.47 -14.01 -35.04
C SER A 420 6.16 -13.36 -35.51
N SER A 421 5.49 -12.58 -34.66
CA SER A 421 4.31 -11.82 -35.04
C SER A 421 4.69 -10.57 -35.84
N PRO A 422 4.12 -10.34 -37.04
CA PRO A 422 4.39 -9.15 -37.82
C PRO A 422 4.00 -7.90 -37.02
N SER A 423 4.84 -6.86 -37.08
CA SER A 423 4.64 -5.63 -36.32
C SER A 423 3.20 -5.10 -36.50
N PRO A 424 2.50 -4.74 -35.42
CA PRO A 424 1.14 -4.24 -35.54
C PRO A 424 1.14 -2.98 -36.41
N VAL A 425 0.27 -2.97 -37.42
CA VAL A 425 0.08 -1.84 -38.34
C VAL A 425 -0.13 -0.58 -37.51
N LYS A 426 0.73 0.43 -37.72
CA LYS A 426 0.67 1.73 -37.05
C LYS A 426 -0.76 2.26 -37.12
N ARG A 427 -1.48 2.26 -35.99
CA ARG A 427 -2.76 2.95 -35.91
C ARG A 427 -2.51 4.45 -36.09
N PRO A 428 -3.27 5.15 -36.94
CA PRO A 428 -3.17 6.61 -37.04
C PRO A 428 -3.47 7.21 -35.67
N ARG A 429 -2.59 8.13 -35.22
CA ARG A 429 -2.79 8.86 -33.97
C ARG A 429 -4.11 9.65 -34.04
N PRO A 430 -4.95 9.62 -32.99
CA PRO A 430 -6.05 10.58 -32.88
C PRO A 430 -5.45 12.00 -32.73
N SER A 431 -5.87 12.91 -33.61
CA SER A 431 -5.48 14.31 -33.60
C SER A 431 -6.09 15.01 -32.37
N CYS A 432 -5.30 15.12 -31.30
CA CYS A 432 -5.58 16.08 -30.24
C CYS A 432 -5.06 17.46 -30.69
N THR A 433 -5.98 18.38 -30.96
CA THR A 433 -5.71 19.79 -31.22
C THR A 433 -5.19 20.46 -29.94
N GLY A 434 -3.87 20.53 -29.79
CA GLY A 434 -3.19 21.47 -28.89
C GLY A 434 -2.82 22.77 -29.63
N PRO A 435 -2.64 23.90 -28.93
CA PRO A 435 -2.35 25.19 -29.54
C PRO A 435 -0.96 25.20 -30.20
N PRO A 436 -0.72 26.07 -31.19
CA PRO A 436 0.52 26.06 -31.97
C PRO A 436 1.69 26.51 -31.09
N ASN A 437 2.72 25.66 -31.00
CA ASN A 437 3.99 26.06 -30.41
C ASN A 437 4.78 26.91 -31.42
N PRO A 438 5.47 27.97 -30.97
CA PRO A 438 6.15 28.89 -31.85
C PRO A 438 7.39 28.24 -32.46
N SER A 439 7.57 28.58 -33.73
CA SER A 439 8.62 28.19 -34.66
C SER A 439 10.03 28.23 -34.05
N PHE A 440 10.69 27.08 -33.99
CA PHE A 440 12.15 27.03 -34.01
C PHE A 440 12.60 26.84 -35.46
N LEU A 441 12.98 27.97 -36.05
CA LEU A 441 13.77 28.04 -37.27
C LEU A 441 15.21 27.66 -36.93
N GLY A 442 15.78 26.72 -37.71
CA GLY A 442 17.22 26.55 -37.82
C GLY A 442 17.80 25.39 -37.02
N MET A 443 17.71 24.18 -37.57
CA MET A 443 18.89 23.34 -37.78
C MET A 443 18.71 22.59 -39.10
N GLN A 444 19.74 22.68 -39.94
CA GLN A 444 19.81 22.10 -41.27
C GLN A 444 19.90 20.58 -41.16
N ASP A 445 19.21 19.91 -42.09
CA ASP A 445 19.35 18.49 -42.38
C ASP A 445 20.76 18.23 -42.91
N ASP A 446 21.64 17.67 -42.09
CA ASP A 446 22.83 16.97 -42.53
C ASP A 446 23.05 15.80 -41.56
N GLU A 447 22.55 14.62 -41.94
CA GLU A 447 23.25 13.35 -41.83
C GLU A 447 22.37 12.23 -42.41
N SER A 448 22.73 11.84 -43.63
CA SER A 448 22.20 10.67 -44.31
C SER A 448 22.70 9.42 -43.58
N PHE A 449 21.78 8.57 -43.15
CA PHE A 449 22.11 7.24 -42.65
C PHE A 449 22.79 6.42 -43.76
N PRO A 450 23.89 5.68 -43.47
CA PRO A 450 24.50 4.80 -44.46
C PRO A 450 23.56 3.64 -44.81
N ASN A 451 23.58 3.24 -46.08
CA ASN A 451 22.82 2.09 -46.56
C ASN A 451 23.37 0.77 -46.01
N VAL A 452 22.47 -0.13 -45.67
CA VAL A 452 22.78 -1.47 -45.14
C VAL A 452 23.53 -2.27 -46.21
N GLY A 453 24.82 -2.54 -45.97
CA GLY A 453 25.62 -3.42 -46.83
C GLY A 453 27.12 -3.14 -46.91
N GLU A 454 27.62 -2.03 -46.36
CA GLU A 454 29.07 -1.82 -46.26
C GLU A 454 29.63 -2.47 -44.98
N GLY A 455 30.61 -3.35 -45.17
CA GLY A 455 31.28 -4.10 -44.11
C GLY A 455 31.94 -3.15 -43.11
N ASP A 456 31.69 -3.40 -41.84
CA ASP A 456 32.22 -2.62 -40.73
C ASP A 456 33.73 -2.91 -40.59
N ASP A 457 34.57 -2.02 -41.09
CA ASP A 457 36.05 -2.09 -40.95
C ASP A 457 36.47 -2.19 -39.46
N LEU A 458 35.59 -1.79 -38.54
CA LEU A 458 35.78 -1.93 -37.10
C LEU A 458 35.67 -3.39 -36.63
N ALA A 459 34.84 -4.21 -37.29
CA ALA A 459 34.67 -5.62 -36.96
C ALA A 459 35.88 -6.44 -37.40
N ALA A 460 36.45 -6.14 -38.57
CA ALA A 460 37.69 -6.76 -39.06
C ALA A 460 38.89 -6.40 -38.18
N ALA A 461 39.00 -5.14 -37.74
CA ALA A 461 40.06 -4.69 -36.83
C ALA A 461 39.94 -5.30 -35.42
N LEU A 462 38.72 -5.61 -34.97
CA LEU A 462 38.49 -6.26 -33.67
C LEU A 462 38.84 -7.75 -33.71
N GLU A 463 38.60 -8.42 -34.84
CA GLU A 463 38.92 -9.83 -35.04
C GLU A 463 40.45 -10.05 -35.14
N GLU A 464 41.16 -9.16 -35.86
CA GLU A 464 42.64 -9.16 -35.93
C GLU A 464 43.30 -8.85 -34.57
N ALA A 465 42.68 -7.98 -33.75
CA ALA A 465 43.16 -7.71 -32.39
C ALA A 465 42.95 -8.90 -31.43
N MET A 466 41.93 -9.74 -31.67
CA MET A 466 41.65 -10.93 -30.87
C MET A 466 42.55 -12.12 -31.24
N GLU A 467 42.91 -12.28 -32.52
CA GLU A 467 43.87 -13.30 -32.97
C GLU A 467 45.30 -13.00 -32.46
N ASN A 468 45.69 -11.73 -32.43
CA ASN A 468 47.01 -11.32 -31.90
C ASN A 468 47.12 -11.46 -30.37
N MET A 469 46.01 -11.56 -29.63
CA MET A 469 46.04 -11.81 -28.17
C MET A 469 46.15 -13.30 -27.79
N GLN A 470 46.00 -14.23 -28.75
CA GLN A 470 46.07 -15.67 -28.49
C GLN A 470 47.45 -16.28 -28.77
N THR A 471 48.43 -15.50 -29.22
CA THR A 471 49.76 -16.01 -29.60
C THR A 471 50.90 -15.65 -28.63
N ASP A 472 50.65 -14.89 -27.56
CA ASP A 472 51.69 -14.43 -26.62
C ASP A 472 51.80 -15.22 -25.29
N ASP A 473 51.13 -16.37 -25.16
CA ASP A 473 51.31 -17.31 -24.03
C ASP A 473 51.72 -18.71 -24.52
N ALA A 474 52.86 -18.79 -25.22
CA ALA A 474 53.58 -20.02 -25.53
C ALA A 474 55.07 -19.93 -25.19
#